data_AF-D5BNS0-F1
#
_entry.id   AF-D5BNS0-F1
#
_cell.length_a   1.000
_cell.length_b   1.000
_cell.length_c   1.000
_cell.angle_alpha   90.00
_cell.angle_beta   90.00
_cell.angle_gamma   90.00
#
_symmetry.space_group_name_H-M   'P 1'
#
loop_
_entity.id
_entity.type
_entity.pdbx_description
1 polymer ?
#
loop_
_entity_poly.entity_id
_entity_poly.type
_entity_poly.pdbx_seq_one_letter_code
_entity_poly.pdbx_strand_id
1 'polypeptide(L)'
;MGLAAAVSIAFDALLIGLGFILVNRLADGLDGAVARASGASDFGGYLDIVFDFIFYSSIPFAFALNDPANGLAACFLIFSFIGTATSFLAFAIIAAKRGIVTESRGKKQFYYLGGLTEGAETIILLCLMTLMPSYFTMLAVGFGVLCWITTAIRIGDAFRMFSSD
;
A
#
# COMPACT_ATOMS: atom_id res chain seq x y z
N MET A 1 1.70 15.53 -1.06
CA MET A 1 0.26 15.57 -1.42
C MET A 1 -0.55 14.62 -0.55
N GLY A 2 -0.10 13.38 -0.32
CA GLY A 2 -0.80 12.42 0.55
C GLY A 2 -1.19 12.93 1.95
N LEU A 3 -0.29 13.62 2.67
CA LEU A 3 -0.64 14.19 3.99
C LEU A 3 -1.69 15.31 3.91
N ALA A 4 -1.71 16.08 2.83
CA ALA A 4 -2.75 17.09 2.62
C ALA A 4 -4.12 16.44 2.38
N ALA A 5 -4.16 15.26 1.75
CA ALA A 5 -5.38 14.46 1.65
C ALA A 5 -5.88 14.04 3.04
N ALA A 6 -5.00 13.48 3.87
CA ALA A 6 -5.33 13.05 5.22
C ALA A 6 -5.85 14.21 6.09
N VAL A 7 -5.18 15.37 6.06
CA VAL A 7 -5.67 16.57 6.77
C VAL A 7 -7.04 16.98 6.26
N SER A 8 -7.25 17.03 4.94
CA SER A 8 -8.54 17.41 4.37
C SER A 8 -9.67 16.48 4.81
N ILE A 9 -9.44 15.17 4.82
CA ILE A 9 -10.40 14.17 5.29
C ILE A 9 -10.68 14.32 6.79
N ALA A 10 -9.64 14.53 7.61
CA ALA A 10 -9.81 14.72 9.05
C ALA A 10 -10.73 15.92 9.38
N PHE A 11 -10.71 16.97 8.57
CA PHE A 11 -11.57 18.15 8.68
C PHE A 11 -12.84 18.09 7.82
N ASP A 12 -13.29 16.89 7.44
CA ASP A 12 -14.54 16.64 6.70
C ASP A 12 -14.60 17.20 5.26
N ALA A 13 -13.47 17.69 4.73
CA ALA A 13 -13.34 18.16 3.36
C ALA A 13 -13.07 17.00 2.38
N LEU A 14 -13.99 16.03 2.32
CA LEU A 14 -13.79 14.75 1.64
C LEU A 14 -13.48 14.87 0.13
N LEU A 15 -14.14 15.78 -0.59
CA LEU A 15 -13.89 15.98 -2.03
C LEU A 15 -12.50 16.57 -2.31
N ILE A 16 -12.03 17.46 -1.42
CA ILE A 16 -10.66 18.02 -1.50
C ILE A 16 -9.65 16.91 -1.19
N GLY A 17 -9.93 16.10 -0.16
CA GLY A 17 -9.15 14.91 0.17
C GLY A 17 -9.03 13.94 -1.00
N LEU A 18 -10.15 13.62 -1.66
CA LEU A 18 -10.19 12.79 -2.87
C LEU A 18 -9.33 13.40 -4.00
N GLY A 19 -9.44 14.72 -4.22
CA GLY A 19 -8.59 15.42 -5.20
C GLY A 19 -7.11 15.21 -4.92
N PHE A 20 -6.68 15.35 -3.65
CA PHE A 20 -5.28 15.11 -3.27
C PHE A 20 -4.87 13.63 -3.41
N ILE A 21 -5.74 12.66 -3.12
CA ILE A 21 -5.47 11.22 -3.35
C ILE A 21 -5.18 10.97 -4.83
N LEU A 22 -6.05 11.48 -5.71
CA LEU A 22 -5.91 11.29 -7.15
C LEU A 22 -4.65 11.97 -7.70
N VAL A 23 -4.35 13.19 -7.26
CA VAL A 23 -3.13 13.88 -7.65
C VAL A 23 -1.89 13.15 -7.15
N ASN A 24 -1.90 12.61 -5.93
CA ASN A 24 -0.79 11.79 -5.41
C ASN A 24 -0.56 10.58 -6.32
N ARG A 25 -1.63 9.86 -6.68
CA ARG A 25 -1.53 8.69 -7.56
C ARG A 25 -1.00 9.03 -8.95
N LEU A 26 -1.42 10.17 -9.51
CA LEU A 26 -0.91 10.62 -10.80
C LEU A 26 0.59 10.96 -10.71
N ALA A 27 1.02 11.60 -9.62
CA ALA A 27 2.43 11.89 -9.38
C ALA A 27 3.26 10.59 -9.28
N ASP A 28 2.84 9.61 -8.48
CA ASP A 28 3.58 8.34 -8.34
C ASP A 28 3.68 7.58 -9.70
N GLY A 29 2.61 7.62 -10.49
CA GLY A 29 2.59 7.02 -11.83
C GLY A 29 3.55 7.71 -12.81
N LEU A 30 3.68 9.04 -12.70
CA LEU A 30 4.60 9.84 -13.50
C LEU A 30 6.05 9.65 -13.04
N ASP A 31 6.31 9.68 -11.74
CA ASP A 31 7.64 9.51 -11.16
C ASP A 31 8.21 8.13 -11.49
N GLY A 32 7.37 7.09 -11.45
CA GLY A 32 7.76 5.76 -11.92
C GLY A 32 8.08 5.71 -13.42
N ALA A 33 7.42 6.51 -14.26
CA ALA A 33 7.73 6.61 -15.69
C ALA A 33 9.04 7.38 -15.95
N VAL A 34 9.25 8.48 -15.21
CA VAL A 34 10.47 9.29 -15.27
C VAL A 34 11.67 8.49 -14.78
N ALA A 35 11.56 7.73 -13.70
CA ALA A 35 12.64 6.88 -13.18
C ALA A 35 13.06 5.80 -14.20
N ARG A 36 12.11 5.23 -14.96
CA ARG A 36 12.42 4.29 -16.05
C ARG A 36 13.14 4.95 -17.22
N ALA A 37 12.85 6.21 -17.51
CA ALA A 37 13.47 6.95 -18.61
C ALA A 37 14.84 7.55 -18.22
N SER A 38 15.03 7.92 -16.96
CA SER A 38 16.17 8.72 -16.48
C SER A 38 17.23 7.92 -15.71
N GLY A 39 16.94 6.65 -15.41
CA GLY A 39 17.75 5.80 -14.53
C GLY A 39 17.24 5.86 -13.09
N ALA A 40 16.77 4.72 -12.57
CA ALA A 40 16.30 4.61 -11.20
C ALA A 40 17.49 4.67 -10.22
N SER A 41 17.31 5.37 -9.10
CA SER A 41 18.28 5.40 -8.00
C SER A 41 17.77 4.59 -6.81
N ASP A 42 18.69 3.96 -6.07
CA ASP A 42 18.35 3.16 -4.88
C ASP A 42 17.65 4.01 -3.81
N PHE A 43 18.11 5.26 -3.64
CA PHE A 43 17.50 6.19 -2.68
C PHE A 43 16.08 6.60 -3.10
N GLY A 44 15.85 6.80 -4.41
CA GLY A 44 14.51 7.10 -4.93
C GLY A 44 13.54 5.95 -4.67
N GLY A 45 13.95 4.71 -4.96
CA GLY A 45 13.14 3.51 -4.68
C GLY A 45 12.88 3.31 -3.19
N TYR A 46 13.84 3.63 -2.32
CA TYR A 46 13.63 3.62 -0.86
C TYR A 46 12.56 4.63 -0.42
N LEU A 47 12.64 5.88 -0.88
CA LEU A 47 11.65 6.92 -0.53
C LEU A 47 10.26 6.60 -1.06
N ASP A 48 10.14 6.06 -2.28
CA ASP A 48 8.89 5.61 -2.89
C ASP A 48 8.15 4.63 -1.96
N ILE A 49 8.85 3.59 -1.51
CA ILE A 49 8.30 2.60 -0.57
C ILE A 49 7.86 3.25 0.76
N VAL A 50 8.72 4.09 1.34
CA VAL A 50 8.43 4.72 2.64
C VAL A 50 7.21 5.64 2.55
N PHE A 51 7.14 6.48 1.53
CA PHE A 51 6.06 7.45 1.37
C PHE A 51 4.74 6.79 0.95
N ASP A 52 4.78 5.73 0.16
CA ASP A 52 3.59 4.93 -0.17
C ASP A 52 2.92 4.37 1.08
N PHE A 53 3.68 3.69 1.96
CA PHE A 53 3.11 3.09 3.16
C PHE A 53 2.60 4.12 4.17
N ILE A 54 3.29 5.26 4.30
CA ILE A 54 2.82 6.38 5.12
C ILE A 54 1.51 6.93 4.55
N PHE A 55 1.46 7.15 3.24
CA PHE A 55 0.28 7.69 2.57
C PHE A 55 -0.92 6.74 2.71
N TYR A 56 -0.77 5.45 2.36
CA TYR A 56 -1.85 4.49 2.45
C TYR A 56 -2.41 4.39 3.88
N SER A 57 -1.53 4.40 4.90
CA SER A 57 -1.96 4.36 6.31
C SER A 57 -2.56 5.67 6.81
N SER A 58 -2.16 6.82 6.23
CA SER A 58 -2.66 8.13 6.64
C SER A 58 -4.14 8.35 6.34
N ILE A 59 -4.68 7.70 5.30
CA ILE A 59 -6.09 7.88 4.91
C ILE A 59 -7.05 7.21 5.92
N PRO A 60 -6.92 5.92 6.27
CA PRO A 60 -7.73 5.33 7.34
C PRO A 60 -7.56 6.06 8.68
N PHE A 61 -6.34 6.51 8.98
CA PHE A 61 -6.07 7.32 10.17
C PHE A 61 -6.87 8.63 10.15
N ALA A 62 -6.93 9.33 9.02
CA ALA A 62 -7.74 10.53 8.87
C ALA A 62 -9.24 10.27 9.08
N PHE A 63 -9.78 9.15 8.60
CA PHE A 63 -11.16 8.76 8.88
C PHE A 63 -11.43 8.50 10.37
N ALA A 64 -10.47 7.95 11.10
CA ALA A 64 -10.56 7.80 12.55
C ALA A 64 -10.54 9.14 13.29
N LEU A 65 -9.82 10.13 12.77
CA LEU A 65 -9.80 11.49 13.31
C LEU A 65 -11.09 12.26 13.00
N ASN A 66 -11.64 12.05 11.80
CA ASN A 66 -12.88 12.70 11.35
C ASN A 66 -14.10 12.19 12.14
N ASP A 67 -14.20 10.88 12.37
CA ASP A 67 -15.28 10.28 13.16
C ASP A 67 -14.73 9.13 14.04
N PRO A 68 -14.80 9.24 15.38
CA PRO A 68 -14.40 8.17 16.30
C PRO A 68 -15.08 6.82 16.06
N ALA A 69 -16.29 6.78 15.49
CA ALA A 69 -16.99 5.55 15.15
C ALA A 69 -16.21 4.70 14.12
N ASN A 70 -15.41 5.33 13.27
CA ASN A 70 -14.53 4.67 12.31
C ASN A 70 -13.24 4.12 12.94
N GLY A 71 -12.93 4.51 14.18
CA GLY A 71 -11.61 4.30 14.79
C GLY A 71 -11.15 2.85 14.84
N LEU A 72 -12.03 1.91 15.25
CA LEU A 72 -11.67 0.50 15.33
C LEU A 72 -11.38 -0.11 13.94
N ALA A 73 -12.23 0.21 12.96
CA ALA A 73 -12.07 -0.30 11.59
C ALA A 73 -10.83 0.29 10.90
N ALA A 74 -10.56 1.58 11.13
CA ALA A 74 -9.34 2.24 10.68
C ALA A 74 -8.08 1.59 11.28
N CYS A 75 -8.05 1.38 12.60
CA CYS A 75 -6.94 0.70 13.28
C CYS A 75 -6.73 -0.72 12.74
N PHE A 76 -7.81 -1.47 12.51
CA PHE A 76 -7.73 -2.80 11.91
C PHE A 76 -7.13 -2.77 10.50
N LEU A 77 -7.53 -1.82 9.65
CA LEU A 77 -6.98 -1.67 8.31
C LEU A 77 -5.49 -1.29 8.34
N ILE A 78 -5.10 -0.33 9.18
CA ILE A 78 -3.69 0.05 9.38
C ILE A 78 -2.88 -1.15 9.84
N PHE A 79 -3.37 -1.90 10.83
CA PHE A 79 -2.75 -3.13 11.30
C PHE A 79 -2.59 -4.16 10.18
N SER A 80 -3.58 -4.29 9.31
CA SER A 80 -3.54 -5.20 8.16
C SER A 80 -2.51 -4.76 7.11
N PHE A 81 -2.33 -3.45 6.89
CA PHE A 81 -1.27 -2.93 6.01
C PHE A 81 0.13 -3.30 6.51
N ILE A 82 0.37 -3.32 7.83
CA ILE A 82 1.64 -3.78 8.39
C ILE A 82 1.94 -5.22 7.97
N GLY A 83 0.95 -6.13 8.00
CA GLY A 83 1.11 -7.51 7.53
C GLY A 83 1.55 -7.58 6.06
N THR A 84 0.87 -6.85 5.18
CA THR A 84 1.20 -6.84 3.74
C THR A 84 2.54 -6.19 3.45
N ALA A 85 2.89 -5.10 4.13
CA ALA A 85 4.13 -4.36 3.94
C ALA A 85 5.35 -5.17 4.40
N THR A 86 5.26 -5.71 5.62
CA THR A 86 6.37 -6.46 6.22
C THR A 86 6.62 -7.79 5.51
N SER A 87 5.57 -8.52 5.13
CA SER A 87 5.73 -9.76 4.35
C SER A 87 6.38 -9.51 2.99
N PHE A 88 6.05 -8.38 2.33
CA PHE A 88 6.69 -7.99 1.07
C PHE A 88 8.16 -7.60 1.25
N LEU A 89 8.46 -6.67 2.17
CA LEU A 89 9.83 -6.18 2.37
C LEU A 89 10.75 -7.28 2.89
N ALA A 90 10.30 -8.08 3.87
CA ALA A 90 11.10 -9.17 4.42
C ALA A 90 11.44 -10.21 3.36
N PHE A 91 10.46 -10.56 2.51
CA PHE A 91 10.70 -11.45 1.37
C PHE A 91 11.76 -10.87 0.43
N ALA A 92 11.60 -9.61 0.02
CA ALA A 92 12.50 -8.95 -0.92
C ALA A 92 13.95 -8.89 -0.37
N ILE A 93 14.11 -8.56 0.91
CA ILE A 93 15.42 -8.50 1.58
C ILE A 93 16.09 -9.88 1.60
N ILE A 94 15.35 -10.94 1.97
CA ILE A 94 15.91 -12.30 2.03
C ILE A 94 16.25 -12.81 0.63
N ALA A 95 15.37 -12.59 -0.35
CA ALA A 95 15.59 -12.98 -1.74
C ALA A 95 16.83 -12.28 -2.34
N ALA A 96 16.98 -10.97 -2.12
CA ALA A 96 18.16 -10.21 -2.53
C ALA A 96 19.44 -10.73 -1.86
N LYS A 97 19.39 -11.02 -0.55
CA LYS A 97 20.53 -11.59 0.20
C LYS A 97 20.96 -12.95 -0.34
N ARG A 98 20.02 -13.78 -0.79
CA ARG A 98 20.29 -15.11 -1.38
C ARG A 98 20.69 -15.04 -2.86
N GLY A 99 20.79 -13.85 -3.45
CA GLY A 99 21.12 -13.68 -4.87
C GLY A 99 20.09 -14.31 -5.80
N ILE A 100 18.83 -14.44 -5.36
CA ILE A 100 17.79 -15.07 -6.17
C ILE A 100 17.33 -14.06 -7.21
N VAL A 101 17.87 -14.20 -8.42
CA VAL A 101 17.52 -13.39 -9.60
C VAL A 101 16.79 -14.31 -10.58
N THR A 102 15.50 -14.03 -10.85
CA THR A 102 14.72 -14.87 -11.76
C THR A 102 14.85 -14.38 -13.20
N GLU A 103 15.53 -15.15 -14.07
CA GLU A 103 15.62 -14.86 -15.50
C GLU A 103 14.31 -15.11 -16.28
N SER A 104 13.37 -15.91 -15.75
CA SER A 104 12.15 -16.32 -16.47
C SER A 104 10.99 -15.30 -16.45
N ARG A 105 11.11 -14.20 -15.70
CA ARG A 105 10.13 -13.10 -15.67
C ARG A 105 10.84 -11.74 -15.60
N GLY A 106 11.43 -11.38 -16.74
CA GLY A 106 12.08 -10.11 -17.11
C GLY A 106 12.21 -9.00 -16.05
N LYS A 107 13.47 -8.64 -15.74
CA LYS A 107 13.98 -7.33 -15.26
C LYS A 107 12.97 -6.34 -14.65
N LYS A 108 12.14 -6.78 -13.70
CA LYS A 108 11.43 -5.87 -12.80
C LYS A 108 12.06 -6.03 -11.43
N GLN A 109 12.63 -4.93 -10.93
CA GLN A 109 13.40 -4.82 -9.69
C GLN A 109 12.61 -5.09 -8.39
N PHE A 110 11.46 -5.74 -8.48
CA PHE A 110 10.68 -6.14 -7.32
C PHE A 110 10.11 -7.52 -7.58
N TYR A 111 10.34 -8.44 -6.64
CA TYR A 111 9.64 -9.70 -6.58
C TYR A 111 8.14 -9.38 -6.55
N TYR A 112 7.47 -9.51 -7.71
CA TYR A 112 6.02 -9.36 -7.81
C TYR A 112 5.40 -10.58 -7.10
N LEU A 113 5.37 -10.54 -5.76
CA LEU A 113 4.37 -11.28 -5.00
C LEU A 113 3.04 -10.58 -5.26
N GLY A 114 2.44 -10.92 -6.40
CA GLY A 114 1.07 -10.56 -6.71
C GLY A 114 0.19 -10.92 -5.52
N GLY A 115 -0.67 -9.98 -5.14
CA GLY A 115 -1.63 -10.14 -4.07
C GLY A 115 -2.98 -9.60 -4.50
N LEU A 116 -4.06 -9.96 -3.81
CA LEU A 116 -5.37 -9.34 -4.05
C LEU A 116 -5.40 -7.84 -3.67
N THR A 117 -4.37 -7.37 -2.97
CA THR A 117 -4.24 -6.01 -2.45
C THR A 117 -2.93 -5.38 -2.92
N GLU A 118 -2.87 -4.89 -4.16
CA GLU A 118 -1.76 -4.09 -4.67
C GLU A 118 -2.06 -2.58 -4.54
N GLY A 119 -1.16 -1.75 -5.05
CA GLY A 119 -1.30 -0.29 -4.99
C GLY A 119 -2.53 0.23 -5.75
N ALA A 120 -2.93 -0.42 -6.84
CA ALA A 120 -4.11 0.02 -7.61
C ALA A 120 -5.42 -0.24 -6.84
N GLU A 121 -5.60 -1.45 -6.31
CA GLU A 121 -6.78 -1.81 -5.51
C GLU A 121 -6.84 -0.98 -4.23
N THR A 122 -5.68 -0.71 -3.62
CA THR A 122 -5.60 0.16 -2.44
C THR A 122 -6.06 1.57 -2.77
N ILE A 123 -5.57 2.20 -3.84
CA ILE A 123 -6.02 3.55 -4.23
C ILE A 123 -7.53 3.57 -4.52
N ILE A 124 -8.05 2.57 -5.24
CA ILE A 124 -9.49 2.46 -5.51
C ILE A 124 -10.27 2.40 -4.21
N LEU A 125 -9.83 1.60 -3.24
CA LEU A 125 -10.43 1.54 -1.91
C LEU A 125 -10.44 2.90 -1.21
N LEU A 126 -9.32 3.62 -1.20
CA LEU A 126 -9.23 4.94 -0.55
C LEU A 126 -10.16 5.97 -1.21
N CYS A 127 -10.28 5.92 -2.55
CA CYS A 127 -11.25 6.72 -3.29
C CYS A 127 -12.70 6.33 -2.95
N LEU A 128 -13.01 5.04 -2.83
CA LEU A 128 -14.35 4.58 -2.44
C LEU A 128 -14.71 5.00 -1.01
N MET A 129 -13.76 4.92 -0.07
CA MET A 129 -13.95 5.39 1.30
C MET A 129 -14.28 6.88 1.36
N THR A 130 -13.62 7.68 0.53
CA THR A 130 -13.87 9.14 0.45
C THR A 130 -15.15 9.51 -0.28
N LEU A 131 -15.57 8.73 -1.29
CA LEU A 131 -16.84 8.92 -1.99
C LEU A 131 -18.05 8.41 -1.20
N MET A 132 -17.86 7.39 -0.37
CA MET A 132 -18.93 6.69 0.36
C MET A 132 -18.56 6.47 1.84
N PRO A 133 -18.39 7.55 2.63
CA PRO A 133 -17.88 7.46 4.01
C PRO A 133 -18.77 6.61 4.93
N SER A 134 -20.07 6.53 4.67
CA SER A 134 -20.99 5.67 5.45
C SER A 134 -20.68 4.17 5.36
N TYR A 135 -19.95 3.74 4.33
CA TYR A 135 -19.51 2.36 4.14
C TYR A 135 -18.07 2.12 4.61
N PHE A 136 -17.41 3.12 5.21
CA PHE A 136 -16.01 3.06 5.62
C PHE A 136 -15.69 1.79 6.42
N THR A 137 -16.46 1.51 7.46
CA THR A 137 -16.24 0.33 8.33
C THR A 137 -16.29 -0.99 7.55
N MET A 138 -17.27 -1.14 6.66
CA MET A 138 -17.42 -2.34 5.83
C MET A 138 -16.24 -2.49 4.85
N LEU A 139 -15.87 -1.39 4.18
CA LEU A 139 -14.75 -1.35 3.25
C LEU A 139 -13.41 -1.65 3.95
N ALA A 140 -13.18 -1.05 5.12
CA ALA A 140 -11.96 -1.21 5.90
C ALA A 140 -11.78 -2.64 6.42
N VAL A 141 -12.84 -3.24 6.98
CA VAL A 141 -12.78 -4.63 7.44
C VAL A 141 -12.65 -5.59 6.27
N GLY A 142 -13.45 -5.40 5.21
CA GLY A 142 -13.39 -6.26 4.02
C GLY A 142 -12.01 -6.27 3.37
N PHE A 143 -11.42 -5.09 3.15
CA PHE A 143 -10.07 -5.00 2.59
C PHE A 143 -9.00 -5.47 3.56
N GLY A 144 -9.13 -5.19 4.86
CA GLY A 144 -8.20 -5.69 5.88
C GLY A 144 -8.13 -7.23 5.90
N VAL A 145 -9.26 -7.92 5.74
CA VAL A 145 -9.27 -9.39 5.60
C VAL A 145 -8.51 -9.84 4.34
N LEU A 146 -8.69 -9.15 3.21
CA LEU A 146 -7.94 -9.44 1.97
C LEU A 146 -6.42 -9.23 2.14
N CYS A 147 -6.02 -8.20 2.91
CA CYS A 147 -4.62 -7.98 3.29
C CYS A 147 -4.06 -9.15 4.11
N TRP A 148 -4.82 -9.69 5.05
CA TRP A 148 -4.40 -10.86 5.84
C TRP A 148 -4.29 -12.13 5.01
N ILE A 149 -5.23 -12.37 4.10
CA ILE A 149 -5.16 -13.48 3.14
C ILE A 149 -3.89 -13.35 2.30
N THR A 150 -3.62 -12.16 1.76
CA THR A 150 -2.40 -11.87 0.99
C THR A 150 -1.14 -12.13 1.83
N THR A 151 -1.12 -11.66 3.08
CA THR A 151 0.01 -11.88 4.00
C THR A 151 0.26 -13.37 4.24
N ALA A 152 -0.78 -14.16 4.47
CA ALA A 152 -0.67 -15.61 4.67
C ALA A 152 -0.14 -16.34 3.43
N ILE A 153 -0.61 -15.96 2.23
CA ILE A 153 -0.09 -16.49 0.96
C ILE A 153 1.41 -16.21 0.83
N ARG A 154 1.83 -14.96 1.07
CA ARG A 154 3.24 -14.56 1.00
C ARG A 154 4.13 -15.32 1.98
N ILE A 155 3.64 -15.58 3.20
CA ILE A 155 4.35 -16.40 4.19
C ILE A 155 4.47 -17.85 3.69
N GLY A 156 3.42 -18.41 3.11
CA GLY A 156 3.44 -19.76 2.52
C GLY A 156 4.43 -19.88 1.36
N ASP A 157 4.49 -18.88 0.47
CA ASP A 157 5.44 -18.82 -0.63
C ASP A 157 6.89 -18.66 -0.12
N ALA A 158 7.10 -17.79 0.88
CA ALA A 158 8.38 -17.63 1.55
C ALA A 158 8.87 -18.95 2.16
N PHE A 159 7.97 -19.68 2.84
CA PHE A 159 8.30 -20.98 3.41
C PHE A 159 8.77 -21.94 2.32
N ARG A 160 7.98 -22.16 1.26
CA ARG A 160 8.32 -23.10 0.17
C ARG A 160 9.65 -22.78 -0.50
N MET A 161 9.96 -21.50 -0.67
CA MET A 161 11.15 -21.06 -1.38
C MET A 161 12.40 -21.03 -0.51
N PHE A 162 12.25 -20.76 0.79
CA PHE A 162 13.38 -20.63 1.71
C PHE A 162 13.64 -21.86 2.58
N SER A 163 12.69 -22.82 2.63
CA SER A 163 12.82 -24.07 3.38
C SER A 163 13.50 -25.20 2.61
N SER A 164 13.79 -25.00 1.32
CA SER A 164 14.49 -25.98 0.46
C SER A 164 16.02 -25.91 0.57
N ASP A 165 16.54 -25.28 1.62
CA ASP A 165 17.94 -25.36 2.07
C ASP A 165 18.05 -26.29 3.29
#